data_AF-A0A8A0RQP2-F1
#
_entry.id   AF-A0A8A0RQP2-F1
#
_cell.length_a   1.000
_cell.length_b   1.000
_cell.length_c   1.000
_cell.angle_alpha   90.00
_cell.angle_beta   90.00
_cell.angle_gamma   90.00
#
_symmetry.space_group_name_H-M   'P 1'
#
loop_
_entity.id
_entity.type
_entity.pdbx_description
1 polymer ?
#
loop_
_entity_poly.entity_id
_entity_poly.type
_entity_poly.pdbx_seq_one_letter_code
_entity_poly.pdbx_strand_id
1 'polypeptide(L)'
;MDNNSGLSLSRKDISGKLKMSFERKMGISVIIATLISLFLGAPVTAVLKQYIIETGVLNVFGDFVVNLINTYLAILVNLIIVVSIVVFTTRRYIVKPIMDVVENIKDLSEGSGDLTQRLKAKYSDESQLLAFYLNKFIDDIHQIVKLVMESAKQVSERSQELSLNSTEAGKASEEIARGIQEIAEGSTYQVENINRLKQEIDALSKNIDTLIKGTGEAERSSSFYGSFPSCGPCP
;
A
#
# COMPACT_ATOMS: atom_id res chain seq x y z
N MET A 1 12.24 5.56 -23.04
CA MET A 1 12.77 4.39 -23.77
C MET A 1 12.52 3.19 -22.89
N ASP A 2 11.27 2.73 -22.87
CA ASP A 2 10.84 1.61 -22.03
C ASP A 2 11.15 0.30 -22.72
N ASN A 3 11.94 -0.51 -22.03
CA ASN A 3 12.38 -1.84 -22.39
C ASN A 3 11.22 -2.83 -22.20
N ASN A 4 10.12 -2.66 -22.95
CA ASN A 4 8.91 -3.49 -22.88
C ASN A 4 8.86 -4.56 -24.00
N SER A 5 9.96 -4.77 -24.71
CA SER A 5 10.07 -5.69 -25.86
C SER A 5 10.31 -7.15 -25.46
N GLY A 6 10.50 -7.46 -24.17
CA GLY A 6 10.74 -8.83 -23.67
C GLY A 6 9.54 -9.54 -23.02
N LEU A 7 8.45 -8.81 -22.69
CA LEU A 7 7.31 -9.33 -21.92
C LEU A 7 6.12 -9.80 -22.78
N SER A 8 6.24 -9.66 -24.10
CA SER A 8 5.26 -10.15 -25.09
C SER A 8 5.57 -11.55 -25.63
N LEU A 9 6.47 -12.31 -24.98
CA LEU A 9 6.54 -13.76 -25.16
C LEU A 9 5.14 -14.32 -24.90
N SER A 10 4.51 -14.65 -26.02
CA SER A 10 3.07 -14.64 -26.19
C SER A 10 2.40 -15.48 -25.11
N ARG A 11 1.36 -14.96 -24.44
CA ARG A 11 0.50 -15.75 -23.54
C ARG A 11 0.07 -17.07 -24.23
N LYS A 12 -0.04 -17.05 -25.56
CA LYS A 12 -0.29 -18.20 -26.43
C LYS A 12 0.88 -19.19 -26.50
N ASP A 13 2.13 -18.71 -26.57
CA ASP A 13 3.35 -19.54 -26.55
C ASP A 13 3.57 -20.21 -25.20
N ILE A 14 3.34 -19.48 -24.09
CA ILE A 14 3.47 -20.03 -22.74
C ILE A 14 2.41 -21.11 -22.54
N SER A 15 1.13 -20.79 -22.78
CA SER A 15 0.03 -21.76 -22.68
C SER A 15 0.22 -22.97 -23.60
N GLY A 16 0.75 -22.77 -24.82
CA GLY A 16 1.06 -23.85 -25.75
C GLY A 16 2.20 -24.75 -25.25
N LYS A 17 3.26 -24.17 -24.68
CA LYS A 17 4.37 -24.91 -24.08
C LYS A 17 3.97 -25.69 -22.82
N LEU A 18 3.12 -25.13 -21.93
CA LEU A 18 2.60 -25.87 -20.78
C LEU A 18 1.77 -27.07 -21.24
N LYS A 19 0.81 -26.83 -22.12
CA LYS A 19 -0.09 -27.89 -22.59
C LYS A 19 0.73 -29.02 -23.24
N MET A 20 1.73 -28.66 -24.04
CA MET A 20 2.65 -29.65 -24.63
C MET A 20 3.51 -30.40 -23.60
N SER A 21 4.00 -29.78 -22.53
CA SER A 21 4.83 -30.49 -21.53
C SER A 21 3.99 -31.48 -20.72
N PHE A 22 2.82 -31.06 -20.23
CA PHE A 22 1.91 -31.89 -19.45
C PHE A 22 1.36 -33.06 -20.28
N GLU A 23 0.81 -32.77 -21.45
CA GLU A 23 0.26 -33.82 -22.33
C GLU A 23 1.35 -34.76 -22.83
N ARG A 24 2.57 -34.27 -23.06
CA ARG A 24 3.70 -35.15 -23.44
C ARG A 24 4.14 -36.05 -22.28
N LYS A 25 4.22 -35.56 -21.04
CA LYS A 25 4.60 -36.39 -19.89
C LYS A 25 3.54 -37.44 -19.57
N MET A 26 2.26 -37.05 -19.57
CA MET A 26 1.15 -37.99 -19.37
C MET A 26 1.07 -38.99 -20.53
N GLY A 27 1.19 -38.52 -21.77
CA GLY A 27 1.21 -39.36 -22.97
C GLY A 27 2.36 -40.36 -22.97
N ILE A 28 3.59 -39.93 -22.63
CA ILE A 28 4.74 -40.82 -22.50
C ILE A 28 4.51 -41.86 -21.39
N SER A 29 3.96 -41.47 -20.23
CA SER A 29 3.65 -42.43 -19.18
C SER A 29 2.62 -43.46 -19.63
N VAL A 30 1.60 -43.06 -20.37
CA VAL A 30 0.58 -43.97 -20.90
C VAL A 30 1.19 -44.91 -21.94
N ILE A 31 2.02 -44.40 -22.85
CA ILE A 31 2.73 -45.22 -23.85
C ILE A 31 3.68 -46.21 -23.16
N ILE A 32 4.42 -45.80 -22.14
CA ILE A 32 5.28 -46.70 -21.37
C ILE A 32 4.44 -47.75 -20.64
N ALA A 33 3.32 -47.36 -20.03
CA ALA A 33 2.42 -48.30 -19.36
C ALA A 33 1.85 -49.35 -20.32
N THR A 34 1.45 -48.93 -21.53
CA THR A 34 0.93 -49.85 -22.55
C THR A 34 2.02 -50.73 -23.15
N LEU A 35 3.25 -50.23 -23.34
CA LEU A 35 4.39 -51.05 -23.78
C LEU A 35 4.79 -52.09 -22.73
N ILE A 36 4.85 -51.68 -21.45
CA ILE A 36 5.13 -52.59 -20.34
C ILE A 36 4.03 -53.65 -20.24
N SER A 37 2.77 -53.26 -20.36
CA SER A 37 1.65 -54.19 -20.28
C SER A 37 1.61 -55.15 -21.47
N LEU A 38 1.98 -54.69 -22.67
CA LEU A 38 2.10 -55.52 -23.87
C LEU A 38 3.25 -56.55 -23.72
N PHE A 39 4.39 -56.13 -23.18
CA PHE A 39 5.55 -56.99 -23.00
C PHE A 39 5.37 -58.02 -21.88
N LEU A 40 4.77 -57.61 -20.75
CA LEU A 40 4.53 -58.49 -19.61
C LEU A 40 3.30 -59.38 -19.77
N GLY A 41 2.35 -59.02 -20.65
CA GLY A 41 1.10 -59.77 -20.82
C GLY A 41 1.31 -61.23 -21.27
N ALA A 42 2.21 -61.46 -22.22
CA ALA A 42 2.51 -62.80 -22.76
C ALA A 42 3.18 -63.75 -21.74
N PRO A 43 4.24 -63.35 -21.02
CA PRO A 43 4.80 -64.22 -19.98
C PRO A 43 3.84 -64.45 -18.81
N VAL A 44 3.03 -63.46 -18.43
CA VAL A 44 2.01 -63.62 -17.38
C VAL A 44 0.97 -64.66 -17.77
N THR A 45 0.47 -64.63 -19.01
CA THR A 45 -0.46 -65.64 -19.53
C THR A 45 0.16 -67.03 -19.59
N ALA A 46 1.44 -67.14 -19.98
CA ALA A 46 2.15 -68.42 -20.00
C ALA A 46 2.28 -69.05 -18.61
N VAL A 47 2.67 -68.24 -17.61
CA VAL A 47 2.82 -68.71 -16.21
C VAL A 47 1.47 -69.13 -15.62
N LEU A 48 0.41 -68.33 -15.83
CA LEU A 48 -0.95 -68.68 -15.40
C LEU A 48 -1.42 -70.01 -16.00
N LYS A 49 -1.18 -70.20 -17.30
CA LYS A 49 -1.51 -71.46 -17.99
C LYS A 49 -0.74 -72.64 -17.41
N GLN A 50 0.54 -72.47 -17.11
CA GLN A 50 1.38 -73.53 -16.53
C GLN A 50 0.90 -73.94 -15.13
N TYR A 51 0.52 -72.98 -14.29
CA TYR A 51 -0.03 -73.23 -12.96
C TYR A 51 -1.38 -73.98 -13.00
N ILE A 52 -2.23 -73.67 -13.98
CA ILE A 52 -3.55 -74.33 -14.11
C ILE A 52 -3.43 -75.76 -14.67
N ILE A 53 -2.44 -76.03 -15.52
CA ILE A 53 -2.14 -77.40 -15.98
C ILE A 53 -1.67 -78.25 -14.78
N GLU A 54 -0.86 -77.68 -13.90
CA GLU A 54 -0.31 -78.37 -12.72
C GLU A 54 -1.38 -78.72 -11.68
N THR A 55 -2.45 -77.91 -11.57
CA THR A 55 -3.60 -78.17 -10.67
C THR A 55 -4.62 -79.17 -11.23
N GLY A 56 -4.45 -79.66 -12.48
CA GLY A 56 -5.31 -80.69 -13.08
C GLY A 56 -6.74 -80.25 -13.42
N VAL A 57 -7.04 -78.95 -13.30
CA VAL A 57 -8.37 -78.34 -13.52
C VAL A 57 -8.88 -78.58 -14.95
N LEU A 58 -7.95 -78.69 -15.91
CA LEU A 58 -8.23 -78.98 -17.33
C LEU A 58 -9.05 -80.27 -17.51
N ASN A 59 -8.78 -81.29 -16.68
CA ASN A 59 -9.43 -82.60 -16.77
C ASN A 59 -10.88 -82.60 -16.24
N VAL A 60 -11.27 -81.58 -15.47
CA VAL A 60 -12.59 -81.49 -14.82
C VAL A 60 -13.54 -80.56 -15.59
N PHE A 61 -13.03 -79.44 -16.10
CA PHE A 61 -13.86 -78.39 -16.72
C PHE A 61 -13.70 -78.27 -18.24
N GLY A 62 -12.74 -78.99 -18.84
CA GLY A 62 -12.45 -78.96 -20.27
C GLY A 62 -11.70 -77.71 -20.74
N ASP A 63 -11.03 -77.83 -21.89
CA ASP A 63 -10.13 -76.79 -22.43
C ASP A 63 -10.83 -75.44 -22.67
N PHE A 64 -12.10 -75.48 -23.09
CA PHE A 64 -12.86 -74.27 -23.42
C PHE A 64 -13.06 -73.36 -22.21
N VAL A 65 -13.51 -73.90 -21.08
CA VAL A 65 -13.79 -73.13 -19.86
C VAL A 65 -12.50 -72.58 -19.26
N VAL A 66 -11.43 -73.38 -19.25
CA VAL A 66 -10.13 -72.97 -18.69
C VAL A 66 -9.49 -71.85 -19.52
N ASN A 67 -9.54 -71.92 -20.86
CA ASN A 67 -9.02 -70.87 -21.72
C ASN A 67 -9.79 -69.54 -21.56
N LEU A 68 -11.10 -69.61 -21.31
CA LEU A 68 -11.91 -68.44 -21.01
C LEU A 68 -11.47 -67.78 -19.69
N ILE A 69 -11.35 -68.57 -18.60
CA ILE A 69 -10.90 -68.08 -17.29
C ILE A 69 -9.50 -67.45 -17.38
N ASN A 70 -8.57 -68.09 -18.09
CA ASN A 70 -7.22 -67.56 -18.30
C ASN A 70 -7.20 -66.21 -19.01
N THR A 71 -8.02 -66.05 -20.04
CA THR A 71 -8.10 -64.79 -20.80
C THR A 71 -8.63 -63.66 -19.91
N TYR A 72 -9.68 -63.91 -19.12
CA TYR A 72 -10.21 -62.91 -18.19
C TYR A 72 -9.23 -62.55 -17.07
N LEU A 73 -8.54 -63.53 -16.49
CA LEU A 73 -7.52 -63.28 -15.46
C LEU A 73 -6.35 -62.46 -16.02
N ALA A 74 -5.90 -62.76 -17.24
CA ALA A 74 -4.84 -62.01 -17.90
C ALA A 74 -5.22 -60.54 -18.16
N ILE A 75 -6.46 -60.29 -18.63
CA ILE A 75 -6.98 -58.93 -18.83
C ILE A 75 -7.04 -58.19 -17.49
N LEU A 76 -7.51 -58.83 -16.42
CA LEU A 76 -7.55 -58.24 -15.08
C LEU A 76 -6.16 -57.85 -14.57
N VAL A 77 -5.17 -58.74 -14.70
CA VAL A 77 -3.79 -58.46 -14.27
C VAL A 77 -3.19 -57.31 -15.08
N ASN A 78 -3.40 -57.30 -16.41
CA ASN A 78 -2.94 -56.23 -17.27
C ASN A 78 -3.54 -54.86 -16.89
N LEU A 79 -4.86 -54.84 -16.62
CA LEU A 79 -5.57 -53.65 -16.18
C LEU A 79 -4.99 -53.09 -14.88
N ILE A 80 -4.74 -53.95 -13.89
CA ILE A 80 -4.14 -53.56 -12.61
C ILE A 80 -2.75 -52.93 -12.80
N ILE A 81 -1.92 -53.52 -13.67
CA ILE A 81 -0.58 -52.99 -13.98
C ILE A 81 -0.68 -51.60 -14.60
N VAL A 82 -1.54 -51.43 -15.61
CA VAL A 82 -1.71 -50.14 -16.31
C VAL A 82 -2.21 -49.07 -15.33
N VAL A 83 -3.25 -49.37 -14.54
CA VAL A 83 -3.79 -48.43 -13.55
C VAL A 83 -2.73 -48.05 -12.51
N SER A 84 -1.95 -49.02 -12.02
CA SER A 84 -0.90 -48.78 -11.04
C SER A 84 0.19 -47.85 -11.58
N ILE A 85 0.62 -48.04 -12.83
CA ILE A 85 1.61 -47.17 -13.47
C ILE A 85 1.06 -45.75 -13.62
N VAL A 86 -0.17 -45.59 -14.12
CA VAL A 86 -0.81 -44.27 -14.32
C VAL A 86 -0.98 -43.52 -12.99
N VAL A 87 -1.41 -44.19 -11.93
CA VAL A 87 -1.56 -43.59 -10.60
C VAL A 87 -0.19 -43.17 -10.05
N PHE A 88 0.81 -44.04 -10.15
CA PHE A 88 2.16 -43.77 -9.66
C PHE A 88 2.80 -42.56 -10.36
N THR A 89 2.71 -42.49 -11.69
CA THR A 89 3.30 -41.37 -12.46
C THR A 89 2.54 -40.07 -12.24
N THR A 90 1.21 -40.10 -12.23
CA THR A 90 0.38 -38.93 -11.88
C THR A 90 0.77 -38.37 -10.51
N ARG A 91 0.88 -39.24 -9.50
CA ARG A 91 1.28 -38.80 -8.16
C ARG A 91 2.68 -38.19 -8.13
N ARG A 92 3.63 -38.80 -8.83
CA ARG A 92 5.05 -38.40 -8.80
C ARG A 92 5.34 -37.11 -9.56
N TYR A 93 4.67 -36.90 -10.69
CA TYR A 93 4.96 -35.80 -11.62
C TYR A 93 3.95 -34.65 -11.56
N ILE A 94 2.74 -34.86 -11.04
CA ILE A 94 1.70 -33.83 -10.99
C ILE A 94 1.39 -33.48 -9.53
N VAL A 95 0.92 -34.47 -8.75
CA VAL A 95 0.39 -34.21 -7.41
C VAL A 95 1.50 -33.73 -6.46
N LYS A 96 2.66 -34.38 -6.46
CA LYS A 96 3.75 -34.04 -5.54
C LYS A 96 4.30 -32.61 -5.75
N PRO A 97 4.67 -32.18 -6.98
CA PRO A 97 5.10 -30.81 -7.20
C PRO A 97 4.05 -29.75 -6.85
N ILE A 98 2.76 -30.03 -7.08
CA ILE A 98 1.68 -29.12 -6.67
C ILE A 98 1.61 -29.02 -5.15
N MET A 99 1.72 -30.15 -4.44
CA MET A 99 1.70 -30.17 -2.98
C MET A 99 2.90 -29.42 -2.38
N ASP A 100 4.10 -29.58 -2.96
CA ASP A 100 5.30 -28.85 -2.55
C ASP A 100 5.07 -27.32 -2.69
N VAL A 101 4.40 -26.87 -3.75
CA VAL A 101 4.03 -25.45 -3.91
C VAL A 101 3.01 -25.01 -2.86
N VAL A 102 1.98 -25.83 -2.58
CA VAL A 102 0.96 -25.53 -1.56
C VAL A 102 1.57 -25.44 -0.16
N GLU A 103 2.50 -26.33 0.19
CA GLU A 103 3.18 -26.32 1.49
C GLU A 103 4.03 -25.05 1.66
N ASN A 104 4.77 -24.64 0.63
CA ASN A 104 5.52 -23.38 0.66
C ASN A 104 4.59 -22.14 0.76
N ILE A 105 3.42 -22.17 0.11
CA ILE A 105 2.41 -21.11 0.24
C ILE A 105 1.83 -21.09 1.64
N LYS A 106 1.55 -22.27 2.20
CA LYS A 106 1.05 -22.43 3.55
C LYS A 106 2.03 -21.85 4.55
N ASP A 107 3.32 -22.19 4.43
CA ASP A 107 4.40 -21.63 5.25
C ASP A 107 4.51 -20.11 5.08
N LEU A 108 4.31 -19.57 3.88
CA LEU A 108 4.28 -18.12 3.66
C LEU A 108 3.07 -17.46 4.34
N SER A 109 1.91 -18.13 4.36
CA SER A 109 0.67 -17.62 4.94
C SER A 109 0.57 -17.78 6.46
N GLU A 110 1.12 -18.86 7.01
CA GLU A 110 1.08 -19.20 8.45
C GLU A 110 2.36 -18.76 9.18
N GLY A 111 3.50 -18.78 8.48
CA GLY A 111 4.81 -18.39 9.00
C GLY A 111 5.00 -16.87 8.98
N SER A 112 4.32 -16.18 9.88
CA SER A 112 4.49 -14.73 10.16
C SER A 112 4.41 -13.77 8.96
N GLY A 113 4.03 -14.24 7.77
CA GLY A 113 4.05 -13.46 6.55
C GLY A 113 5.46 -13.09 6.07
N ASP A 114 6.48 -13.93 6.29
CA ASP A 114 7.84 -13.66 5.79
C ASP A 114 7.94 -13.81 4.26
N LEU A 115 7.53 -12.74 3.58
CA LEU A 115 7.57 -12.59 2.13
C LEU A 115 8.99 -12.55 1.55
N THR A 116 10.06 -12.70 2.35
CA THR A 116 11.43 -12.87 1.83
C THR A 116 11.67 -14.27 1.27
N GLN A 117 10.85 -15.26 1.68
CA GLN A 117 10.95 -16.60 1.15
C GLN A 117 10.50 -16.66 -0.32
N ARG A 118 11.14 -17.55 -1.09
CA ARG A 118 10.85 -17.74 -2.52
C ARG A 118 10.62 -19.22 -2.79
N LEU A 119 9.63 -19.52 -3.63
CA LEU A 119 9.37 -20.88 -4.07
C LEU A 119 10.50 -21.37 -4.98
N LYS A 120 11.10 -22.50 -4.59
CA LYS A 120 12.10 -23.22 -5.39
C LYS A 120 11.40 -24.35 -6.15
N ALA A 121 11.26 -24.20 -7.47
CA ALA A 121 10.78 -25.31 -8.29
C ALA A 121 11.95 -26.21 -8.72
N LYS A 122 11.82 -27.52 -8.46
CA LYS A 122 12.83 -28.53 -8.81
C LYS A 122 12.71 -29.05 -10.26
N TYR A 123 11.58 -28.83 -10.92
CA TYR A 123 11.27 -29.45 -12.21
C TYR A 123 10.99 -28.40 -13.28
N SER A 124 11.55 -28.58 -14.49
CA SER A 124 11.36 -27.68 -15.64
C SER A 124 9.99 -27.91 -16.29
N ASP A 125 8.93 -27.63 -15.54
CA ASP A 125 7.56 -27.91 -15.95
C ASP A 125 6.58 -26.85 -15.44
N GLU A 126 5.30 -27.20 -15.41
CA GLU A 126 4.22 -26.29 -15.05
C GLU A 126 4.35 -25.80 -13.61
N SER A 127 4.93 -26.60 -12.71
CA SER A 127 5.19 -26.21 -11.32
C SER A 127 6.26 -25.11 -11.21
N GLN A 128 7.25 -25.08 -12.12
CA GLN A 128 8.24 -24.01 -12.19
C GLN A 128 7.63 -22.70 -12.66
N LEU A 129 6.73 -22.76 -13.63
CA LEU A 129 6.07 -21.55 -14.08
C LEU A 129 5.13 -20.98 -13.02
N LEU A 130 4.42 -21.85 -12.29
CA LEU A 130 3.61 -21.44 -11.14
C LEU A 130 4.48 -20.77 -10.07
N ALA A 131 5.60 -21.40 -9.69
CA ALA A 131 6.55 -20.82 -8.74
C ALA A 131 7.10 -19.47 -9.24
N PHE A 132 7.38 -19.34 -10.54
CA PHE A 132 7.85 -18.09 -11.14
C PHE A 132 6.82 -16.95 -11.00
N TYR A 133 5.58 -17.18 -11.43
CA TYR A 133 4.55 -16.14 -11.35
C TYR A 133 4.18 -15.81 -9.91
N LEU A 134 4.21 -16.78 -9.01
CA LEU A 134 3.97 -16.55 -7.61
C LEU A 134 5.10 -15.75 -6.95
N ASN A 135 6.35 -16.05 -7.25
CA ASN A 135 7.48 -15.23 -6.80
C ASN A 135 7.39 -13.79 -7.35
N LYS A 136 6.98 -13.61 -8.60
CA LYS A 136 6.74 -12.28 -9.18
C LYS A 136 5.62 -11.54 -8.42
N PHE A 137 4.53 -12.23 -8.10
CA PHE A 137 3.46 -11.65 -7.28
C PHE A 137 3.98 -11.22 -5.89
N ILE A 138 4.83 -12.03 -5.25
CA ILE A 138 5.48 -11.67 -3.98
C ILE A 138 6.37 -10.42 -4.15
N ASP A 139 7.13 -10.31 -5.23
CA ASP A 139 7.95 -9.13 -5.52
C ASP A 139 7.09 -7.86 -5.68
N ASP A 140 5.93 -7.97 -6.35
CA ASP A 140 4.99 -6.86 -6.51
C ASP A 140 4.42 -6.43 -5.14
N ILE A 141 4.07 -7.37 -4.27
CA ILE A 141 3.63 -7.07 -2.89
C ILE A 141 4.75 -6.38 -2.09
N HIS A 142 5.99 -6.84 -2.19
CA HIS A 142 7.13 -6.19 -1.55
C HIS A 142 7.30 -4.73 -1.99
N GLN A 143 7.12 -4.45 -3.29
CA GLN A 143 7.19 -3.06 -3.79
C GLN A 143 6.07 -2.20 -3.22
N ILE A 144 4.84 -2.73 -3.15
CA ILE A 144 3.70 -2.04 -2.54
C ILE A 144 3.98 -1.72 -1.07
N VAL A 145 4.45 -2.70 -0.30
CA VAL A 145 4.78 -2.50 1.13
C VAL A 145 5.86 -1.42 1.29
N LYS A 146 6.91 -1.45 0.46
CA LYS A 146 7.97 -0.44 0.47
C LYS A 146 7.41 0.96 0.20
N LEU A 147 6.54 1.11 -0.80
CA LEU A 147 5.91 2.39 -1.14
C LEU A 147 5.03 2.91 0.00
N VAL A 148 4.29 2.02 0.67
CA VAL A 148 3.46 2.38 1.83
C VAL A 148 4.35 2.85 2.98
N MET A 149 5.45 2.16 3.28
CA MET A 149 6.40 2.57 4.32
C MET A 149 7.02 3.94 4.02
N GLU A 150 7.41 4.19 2.77
CA GLU A 150 7.96 5.47 2.34
C GLU A 150 6.91 6.60 2.47
N SER A 151 5.67 6.33 2.06
CA SER A 151 4.56 7.28 2.19
C SER A 151 4.26 7.60 3.66
N ALA A 152 4.24 6.58 4.53
CA ALA A 152 4.06 6.77 5.97
C ALA A 152 5.19 7.61 6.58
N LYS A 153 6.44 7.40 6.14
CA LYS A 153 7.59 8.23 6.56
C LYS A 153 7.42 9.69 6.14
N GLN A 154 7.05 9.94 4.89
CA GLN A 154 6.80 11.30 4.40
C GLN A 154 5.66 11.99 5.17
N VAL A 155 4.58 11.27 5.49
CA VAL A 155 3.49 11.79 6.32
C VAL A 155 4.02 12.14 7.71
N SER A 156 4.80 11.28 8.35
CA SER A 156 5.40 11.56 9.67
C SER A 156 6.29 12.79 9.65
N GLU A 157 7.16 12.92 8.65
CA GLU A 157 8.06 14.07 8.48
C GLU A 157 7.25 15.37 8.30
N ARG A 158 6.22 15.36 7.44
CA ARG A 158 5.34 16.51 7.22
C ARG A 158 4.50 16.88 8.44
N SER A 159 4.03 15.90 9.21
CA SER A 159 3.31 16.15 10.46
C SER A 159 4.21 16.82 11.50
N GLN A 160 5.50 16.45 11.55
CA GLN A 160 6.47 17.08 12.43
C GLN A 160 6.76 18.53 12.01
N GLU A 161 6.93 18.78 10.71
CA GLU A 161 7.07 20.14 10.16
C GLU A 161 5.83 21.00 10.45
N LEU A 162 4.62 20.45 10.25
CA LEU A 162 3.37 21.15 10.56
C LEU A 162 3.26 21.51 12.05
N SER A 163 3.71 20.63 12.95
CA SER A 163 3.73 20.90 14.39
C SER A 163 4.69 22.03 14.75
N LEU A 164 5.85 22.10 14.10
CA LEU A 164 6.81 23.19 14.27
C LEU A 164 6.21 24.51 13.78
N ASN A 165 5.65 24.53 12.56
CA ASN A 165 5.02 25.72 11.98
C ASN A 165 3.83 26.21 12.82
N SER A 166 3.03 25.29 13.38
CA SER A 166 1.92 25.63 14.27
C SER A 166 2.41 26.25 15.59
N THR A 167 3.54 25.77 16.11
CA THR A 167 4.16 26.34 17.32
C THR A 167 4.70 27.75 17.04
N GLU A 168 5.32 27.95 15.88
CA GLU A 168 5.82 29.26 15.46
C GLU A 168 4.68 30.26 15.20
N ALA A 169 3.61 29.83 14.54
CA ALA A 169 2.41 30.64 14.34
C ALA A 169 1.75 31.02 15.68
N GLY A 170 1.76 30.12 16.67
CA GLY A 170 1.31 30.40 18.03
C GLY A 170 2.13 31.50 18.71
N LYS A 171 3.47 31.44 18.60
CA LYS A 171 4.37 32.48 19.12
C LYS A 171 4.14 33.83 18.43
N ALA A 172 4.04 33.84 17.11
CA ALA A 172 3.76 35.06 16.35
C ALA A 172 2.40 35.68 16.75
N SER A 173 1.38 34.85 16.99
CA SER A 173 0.09 35.31 17.48
C SER A 173 0.17 35.91 18.89
N GLU A 174 1.00 35.34 19.77
CA GLU A 174 1.25 35.90 21.11
C GLU A 174 1.96 37.26 21.03
N GLU A 175 2.93 37.41 20.12
CA GLU A 175 3.64 38.67 19.88
C GLU A 175 2.70 39.75 19.32
N ILE A 176 1.82 39.39 18.38
CA ILE A 176 0.77 40.30 17.88
C ILE A 176 -0.17 40.73 19.01
N ALA A 177 -0.63 39.79 19.84
CA ALA A 177 -1.51 40.11 20.97
C ALA A 177 -0.84 41.08 21.95
N ARG A 178 0.46 40.90 22.20
CA ARG A 178 1.26 41.82 23.01
C ARG A 178 1.36 43.21 22.39
N GLY A 179 1.63 43.28 21.09
CA GLY A 179 1.65 44.57 20.37
C GLY A 179 0.31 45.29 20.41
N ILE A 180 -0.81 44.57 20.32
CA ILE A 180 -2.16 45.15 20.47
C ILE A 180 -2.36 45.73 21.88
N GLN A 181 -1.90 45.02 22.92
CA GLN A 181 -1.97 45.49 24.30
C GLN A 181 -1.18 46.80 24.48
N GLU A 182 0.05 46.86 23.95
CA GLU A 182 0.88 48.08 23.98
C GLU A 182 0.22 49.25 23.23
N ILE A 183 -0.41 48.98 22.07
CA ILE A 183 -1.16 50.00 21.32
C ILE A 183 -2.35 50.52 22.13
N ALA A 184 -3.10 49.64 22.81
CA ALA A 184 -4.23 50.03 23.66
C ALA A 184 -3.79 50.91 24.84
N GLU A 185 -2.66 50.57 25.47
CA GLU A 185 -2.04 51.37 26.53
C GLU A 185 -1.54 52.73 26.01
N GLY A 186 -0.89 52.75 24.83
CA GLY A 186 -0.48 54.01 24.19
C GLY A 186 -1.67 54.90 23.81
N SER A 187 -2.79 54.31 23.38
CA SER A 187 -4.02 55.03 23.04
C SER A 187 -4.66 55.67 24.27
N THR A 188 -4.72 54.95 25.39
CA THR A 188 -5.23 55.50 26.67
C THR A 188 -4.35 56.65 27.15
N TYR A 189 -3.02 56.53 27.05
CA TYR A 189 -2.10 57.63 27.35
C TYR A 189 -2.30 58.85 26.42
N GLN A 190 -2.54 58.64 25.13
CA GLN A 190 -2.86 59.74 24.20
C GLN A 190 -4.15 60.46 24.59
N VAL A 191 -5.21 59.74 24.96
CA VAL A 191 -6.48 60.33 25.42
C VAL A 191 -6.26 61.20 26.67
N GLU A 192 -5.45 60.73 27.61
CA GLU A 192 -5.09 61.52 28.80
C GLU A 192 -4.35 62.81 28.42
N ASN A 193 -3.37 62.74 27.52
CA ASN A 193 -2.66 63.93 27.05
C ASN A 193 -3.56 64.90 26.29
N ILE A 194 -4.49 64.41 25.47
CA ILE A 194 -5.50 65.24 24.79
C ILE A 194 -6.38 65.96 25.81
N ASN A 195 -6.80 65.28 26.88
CA ASN A 195 -7.58 65.90 27.95
C ASN A 195 -6.78 66.99 28.69
N ARG A 196 -5.48 66.76 28.95
CA ARG A 196 -4.60 67.78 29.54
C ARG A 196 -4.42 68.98 28.61
N LEU A 197 -4.13 68.76 27.34
CA LEU A 197 -4.06 69.80 26.31
C LEU A 197 -5.33 70.63 26.23
N LYS A 198 -6.50 69.98 26.32
CA LYS A 198 -7.79 70.67 26.33
C LYS A 198 -7.92 71.60 27.54
N GLN A 199 -7.52 71.16 28.73
CA GLN A 199 -7.52 72.00 29.93
C GLN A 199 -6.59 73.22 29.79
N GLU A 200 -5.42 73.04 29.19
CA GLU A 200 -4.48 74.12 28.92
C GLU A 200 -5.05 75.14 27.92
N ILE A 201 -5.71 74.67 26.85
CA ILE A 201 -6.40 75.53 25.88
C ILE A 201 -7.55 76.30 26.54
N ASP A 202 -8.35 75.65 27.39
CA ASP A 202 -9.44 76.32 28.13
C ASP A 202 -8.90 77.41 29.07
N ALA A 203 -7.78 77.14 29.75
CA ALA A 203 -7.10 78.12 30.59
C ALA A 203 -6.54 79.30 29.77
N LEU A 204 -5.94 79.02 28.61
CA LEU A 204 -5.44 80.03 27.69
C LEU A 204 -6.58 80.92 27.18
N SER A 205 -7.73 80.34 26.82
CA SER A 205 -8.91 81.09 26.39
C SER A 205 -9.41 82.05 27.48
N LYS A 206 -9.46 81.60 28.74
CA LYS A 206 -9.82 82.47 29.88
C LYS A 206 -8.83 83.64 30.06
N ASN A 207 -7.54 83.39 29.89
CA ASN A 207 -6.52 84.44 29.97
C ASN A 207 -6.67 85.46 28.83
N ILE A 208 -6.95 85.00 27.61
CA ILE A 208 -7.23 85.89 26.46
C ILE A 208 -8.48 86.74 26.72
N ASP A 209 -9.57 86.16 27.21
CA ASP A 209 -10.78 86.90 27.57
C ASP A 209 -10.51 87.97 28.64
N THR A 210 -9.68 87.63 29.63
CA THR A 210 -9.29 88.55 30.70
C THR A 210 -8.43 89.68 30.15
N LEU A 211 -7.50 89.39 29.24
CA LEU A 211 -6.71 90.39 28.53
C LEU A 211 -7.58 91.33 27.72
N ILE A 212 -8.55 90.82 26.95
CA ILE A 212 -9.48 91.64 26.15
C ILE A 212 -10.26 92.60 27.04
N LYS A 213 -10.81 92.10 28.16
CA LYS A 213 -11.51 92.93 29.14
C LYS A 213 -10.61 94.01 29.73
N GLY A 214 -9.40 93.64 30.14
CA GLY A 214 -8.40 94.58 30.67
C GLY A 214 -7.97 95.65 29.66
N THR A 215 -7.80 95.29 28.39
CA THR A 215 -7.49 96.27 27.32
C THR A 215 -8.65 97.22 27.06
N GLY A 216 -9.91 96.76 27.11
CA GLY A 216 -11.07 97.63 26.96
C GLY A 216 -11.27 98.58 28.14
N GLU A 217 -10.95 98.13 29.35
CA GLU A 217 -10.91 98.99 30.55
C GLU A 217 -9.78 100.03 30.46
N ALA A 218 -8.59 99.63 30.00
CA ALA A 218 -7.47 100.54 29.76
C ALA A 218 -7.79 101.58 28.67
N GLU A 219 -8.49 101.18 27.60
CA GLU A 219 -8.94 102.07 26.53
C GLU A 219 -9.99 103.07 27.00
N ARG A 220 -10.97 102.64 27.82
CA ARG A 220 -11.94 103.55 28.47
C ARG A 220 -11.26 104.51 29.44
N SER A 221 -10.29 104.03 30.24
CA SER A 221 -9.56 104.88 31.17
C SER A 221 -8.66 105.89 30.44
N SER A 222 -8.08 105.52 29.30
CA SER A 222 -7.32 106.42 28.42
C SER A 222 -8.23 107.47 27.75
N SER A 223 -9.42 107.10 27.30
CA SER A 223 -10.41 108.03 26.74
C SER A 223 -10.91 109.05 27.79
N PHE A 224 -11.03 108.61 29.05
CA PHE A 224 -11.37 109.49 30.17
C PHE A 224 -10.28 110.55 30.44
N TYR A 225 -8.99 110.20 30.33
CA TYR A 225 -7.90 111.18 30.48
C TYR A 225 -7.72 112.15 29.28
N GLY A 226 -8.29 111.85 28.11
CA GLY A 226 -8.28 112.74 26.94
C GLY A 226 -9.35 113.86 26.95
N SER A 227 -10.26 113.85 27.93
CA SER A 227 -11.45 114.72 27.97
C SER A 227 -11.42 115.75 29.10
N PHE A 228 -10.26 116.36 29.37
CA PHE A 228 -10.20 117.49 30.30
C PHE A 228 -10.65 118.78 29.59
N PRO A 229 -11.71 119.46 30.05
CA PRO A 229 -12.08 120.78 29.53
C PRO A 229 -10.98 121.79 29.89
N SER A 230 -10.55 122.59 28.91
CA SER A 230 -9.66 123.72 29.13
C SER A 230 -10.30 124.68 30.12
N CYS A 231 -9.73 124.75 31.33
CA CYS A 231 -10.15 125.75 32.31
C CYS A 231 -9.82 127.14 31.76
N GLY A 232 -10.86 127.96 31.56
CA GLY A 232 -10.73 129.36 31.16
C GLY A 232 -10.04 130.18 32.27
N PRO A 233 -9.46 131.35 31.90
CA PRO A 233 -8.66 132.13 32.84
C PRO A 233 -9.53 132.67 33.99
N CYS A 234 -9.09 132.44 35.23
CA CYS A 234 -9.69 133.01 36.43
C CYS A 234 -9.31 134.51 36.57
N PRO A 235 -10.21 135.34 37.15
CA PRO A 235 -10.09 136.80 37.20
C PRO A 235 -8.99 137.32 38.13
#